data_AF-A0A1E3W618-F1
#
_entry.id   AF-A0A1E3W618-F1
#
_cell.length_a   1.000
_cell.length_b   1.000
_cell.length_c   1.000
_cell.angle_alpha   90.00
_cell.angle_beta   90.00
_cell.angle_gamma   90.00
#
_symmetry.space_group_name_H-M   'P 1'
#
loop_
_entity.id
_entity.type
_entity.pdbx_description
1 polymer ?
#
loop_
_entity_poly.entity_id
_entity_poly.type
_entity_poly.pdbx_seq_one_letter_code
_entity_poly.pdbx_strand_id
1 'polypeptide(L)'
;MALPAQAGDNEIALSATTNFTTDYVFRGISQTREGPAAQAEFDLTYGIFYAGIWGSNVDFGGSGFGDDIASIEIDYYAGIAPTWQGISFDIAGLYYTYPGAYDPAGNFDYFELKTGASYTFNEALTLGVANYWSPEFFGETGDATRSSSRPNTRSLASCSISSRPASAAGSVGSGRNSPTTPSGMPA
;
A
#
# COMPACT_ATOMS: atom_id res chain seq x y z
N MET A 1 2.65 5.51 -2.57
CA MET A 1 1.58 4.66 -2.02
C MET A 1 0.26 4.93 -2.71
N ALA A 2 -0.16 3.97 -3.54
CA ALA A 2 -1.57 3.84 -3.88
C ALA A 2 -2.32 3.31 -2.65
N LEU A 3 -3.63 3.47 -2.60
CA LEU A 3 -4.43 2.81 -1.56
C LEU A 3 -4.42 1.30 -1.82
N PRO A 4 -4.26 0.46 -0.79
CA PRO A 4 -4.33 -0.98 -0.97
C PRO A 4 -5.74 -1.36 -1.47
N ALA A 5 -5.80 -2.35 -2.35
CA ALA A 5 -7.08 -2.84 -2.88
C ALA A 5 -7.93 -3.41 -1.74
N GLN A 6 -9.14 -2.88 -1.58
CA GLN A 6 -10.04 -3.26 -0.49
C GLN A 6 -10.58 -4.68 -0.74
N ALA A 7 -10.32 -5.61 0.19
CA ALA A 7 -10.86 -6.96 0.14
C ALA A 7 -12.38 -6.95 0.41
N GLY A 8 -13.11 -7.90 -0.18
CA GLY A 8 -14.51 -8.17 0.18
C GLY A 8 -14.63 -8.66 1.62
N ASP A 9 -15.83 -8.56 2.19
CA ASP A 9 -16.13 -8.79 3.62
C ASP A 9 -15.31 -9.92 4.27
N ASN A 10 -14.33 -9.53 5.08
CA ASN A 10 -13.49 -10.37 5.95
C ASN A 10 -12.62 -11.44 5.27
N GLU A 11 -12.18 -11.22 4.03
CA GLU A 11 -11.12 -12.04 3.42
C GLU A 11 -9.74 -11.45 3.67
N ILE A 12 -8.75 -12.32 3.94
CA ILE A 12 -7.33 -11.93 3.92
C ILE A 12 -6.89 -11.86 2.46
N ALA A 13 -6.44 -10.68 2.03
CA ALA A 13 -5.76 -10.53 0.74
C ALA A 13 -4.30 -10.11 0.95
N LEU A 14 -3.41 -10.71 0.17
CA LEU A 14 -1.99 -10.37 0.12
C LEU A 14 -1.68 -9.83 -1.28
N SER A 15 -0.92 -8.75 -1.34
CA SER A 15 -0.35 -8.24 -2.60
C SER A 15 1.13 -8.00 -2.45
N ALA A 16 1.85 -8.16 -3.57
CA ALA A 16 3.24 -7.79 -3.69
C ALA A 16 3.42 -6.97 -4.97
N THR A 17 4.11 -5.85 -4.88
CA THR A 17 4.37 -4.95 -6.00
C THR A 17 5.86 -4.64 -6.06
N THR A 18 6.42 -4.61 -7.27
CA THR A 18 7.81 -4.20 -7.50
C THR A 18 7.84 -3.08 -8.53
N ASN A 19 8.55 -1.99 -8.24
CA ASN A 19 8.68 -0.86 -9.14
C ASN A 19 10.15 -0.54 -9.41
N PHE A 20 10.43 -0.09 -10.63
CA PHE A 20 11.74 0.43 -11.02
C PHE A 20 11.55 1.86 -11.53
N THR A 21 12.34 2.79 -11.00
CA THR A 21 12.33 4.19 -11.42
C THR A 21 13.75 4.64 -11.72
N THR A 22 13.89 5.65 -12.58
CA THR A 22 15.18 6.28 -12.86
C THR A 22 15.60 7.26 -11.77
N ASP A 23 14.65 7.73 -10.96
CA ASP A 23 14.86 8.58 -9.80
C ASP A 23 13.73 8.33 -8.79
N TYR A 24 14.08 8.03 -7.54
CA TYR A 24 13.10 7.92 -6.46
C TYR A 24 12.86 9.30 -5.85
N VAL A 25 11.78 9.94 -6.27
CA VAL A 25 11.37 11.25 -5.74
C VAL A 25 10.33 11.08 -4.65
N PHE A 26 10.70 11.39 -3.41
CA PHE A 26 9.80 11.41 -2.27
C PHE A 26 9.49 12.84 -1.86
N ARG A 27 8.19 13.18 -1.83
CA ARG A 27 7.69 14.54 -1.48
C ARG A 27 8.35 15.69 -2.28
N GLY A 28 8.84 15.41 -3.49
CA GLY A 28 9.48 16.39 -4.37
C GLY A 28 11.00 16.47 -4.26
N ILE A 29 11.61 15.64 -3.41
CA ILE A 29 13.05 15.57 -3.20
C ILE A 29 13.54 14.20 -3.68
N SER A 30 14.65 14.16 -4.43
CA SER A 30 15.27 12.90 -4.84
C SER A 30 15.91 12.23 -3.63
N GLN A 31 15.59 10.95 -3.45
CA GLN A 31 16.13 10.09 -2.41
C GLN A 31 17.30 9.24 -2.91
N THR A 32 17.55 9.21 -4.22
CA THR A 32 18.62 8.42 -4.87
C THR A 32 19.61 9.28 -5.64
N ARG A 33 19.66 10.59 -5.38
CA ARG A 33 20.52 11.56 -6.08
C ARG A 33 20.41 11.45 -7.61
N GLU A 34 19.18 11.41 -8.11
CA GLU A 34 18.84 11.26 -9.53
C GLU A 34 19.30 9.92 -10.15
N GLY A 35 19.67 8.96 -9.31
CA GLY A 35 20.04 7.59 -9.67
C GLY A 35 18.86 6.62 -9.65
N PRO A 36 19.01 5.45 -10.30
CA PRO A 36 17.94 4.46 -10.39
C PRO A 36 17.56 3.87 -9.02
N ALA A 37 16.29 3.53 -8.87
CA ALA A 37 15.78 2.89 -7.66
C ALA A 37 14.93 1.66 -7.99
N ALA A 38 15.18 0.59 -7.24
CA ALA A 38 14.32 -0.59 -7.18
C ALA A 38 13.50 -0.54 -5.89
N GLN A 39 12.21 -0.81 -6.01
CA GLN A 39 11.25 -0.70 -4.91
C GLN A 39 10.44 -1.99 -4.83
N ALA A 40 10.15 -2.43 -3.61
CA ALA A 40 9.25 -3.54 -3.35
C ALA A 40 8.26 -3.17 -2.24
N GLU A 41 7.03 -3.64 -2.38
CA GLU A 41 5.93 -3.42 -1.45
C GLU A 41 5.20 -4.74 -1.22
N PHE A 42 4.87 -5.04 0.03
CA PHE A 42 4.03 -6.17 0.39
C PHE A 42 2.89 -5.66 1.28
N ASP A 43 1.65 -5.92 0.87
CA ASP A 43 0.46 -5.54 1.62
C ASP A 43 -0.30 -6.76 2.09
N LEU A 44 -0.96 -6.57 3.22
CA LEU A 44 -1.98 -7.42 3.81
C LEU A 44 -3.23 -6.57 4.03
N THR A 45 -4.37 -7.01 3.53
CA THR A 45 -5.67 -6.40 3.82
C THR A 45 -6.64 -7.40 4.43
N TYR A 46 -7.49 -6.93 5.33
CA TYR A 46 -8.54 -7.71 5.98
C TYR A 46 -9.72 -6.81 6.36
N GLY A 47 -10.81 -6.89 5.59
CA GLY A 47 -11.95 -6.00 5.76
C GLY A 47 -11.52 -4.52 5.65
N ILE A 48 -11.70 -3.75 6.73
CA ILE A 48 -11.26 -2.34 6.78
C ILE A 48 -9.78 -2.19 7.17
N PHE A 49 -9.13 -3.23 7.68
CA PHE A 49 -7.76 -3.17 8.16
C PHE A 49 -6.78 -3.43 7.02
N TYR A 50 -5.61 -2.80 7.12
CA TYR A 50 -4.47 -3.14 6.28
C TYR A 50 -3.16 -2.90 7.00
N ALA A 51 -2.13 -3.61 6.56
CA ALA A 51 -0.76 -3.40 6.97
C ALA A 51 0.17 -3.76 5.80
N GLY A 52 1.38 -3.23 5.81
CA GLY A 52 2.35 -3.56 4.79
C GLY A 52 3.74 -3.07 5.12
N ILE A 53 4.65 -3.46 4.24
CA ILE A 53 6.05 -3.07 4.25
C ILE A 53 6.43 -2.63 2.85
N TRP A 54 7.13 -1.51 2.76
CA TRP A 54 7.73 -1.01 1.54
C TRP A 54 9.23 -0.87 1.74
N GLY A 55 10.02 -1.01 0.69
CA GLY A 55 11.44 -0.72 0.77
C GLY A 55 12.07 -0.36 -0.57
N SER A 56 13.14 0.41 -0.51
CA SER A 56 13.92 0.81 -1.68
C SER A 56 15.37 1.12 -1.33
N ASN A 57 16.22 1.17 -2.35
CA ASN A 57 17.52 1.80 -2.20
C ASN A 57 17.39 3.33 -2.14
N VAL A 58 18.21 3.95 -1.31
CA VAL A 58 18.40 5.40 -1.21
C VAL A 58 19.88 5.73 -1.36
N ASP A 59 20.19 6.99 -1.64
CA ASP A 59 21.55 7.51 -1.67
C ASP A 59 21.53 8.94 -1.11
N PHE A 60 21.91 9.06 0.16
CA PHE A 60 22.05 10.37 0.83
C PHE A 60 23.48 10.92 0.75
N GLY A 61 24.36 10.29 -0.04
CA GLY A 61 25.78 10.62 -0.17
C GLY A 61 26.66 9.96 0.88
N GLY A 62 27.96 10.28 0.82
CA GLY A 62 28.95 9.77 1.76
C GLY A 62 29.13 10.68 2.99
N SER A 63 29.37 10.06 4.13
CA SER A 63 29.80 10.73 5.36
C SER A 63 31.24 11.24 5.23
N GLY A 64 31.64 12.18 6.10
CA GLY A 64 33.02 12.66 6.19
C GLY A 64 34.05 11.58 6.58
N PHE A 65 33.59 10.36 6.89
CA PHE A 65 34.41 9.21 7.28
C PHE A 65 34.47 8.11 6.21
N GLY A 66 33.80 8.29 5.06
CA GLY A 66 33.87 7.38 3.92
C GLY A 66 32.77 6.32 3.85
N ASP A 67 31.89 6.26 4.84
CA ASP A 67 30.70 5.38 4.83
C ASP A 67 29.49 6.10 4.20
N ASP A 68 28.59 5.38 3.55
CA ASP A 68 27.33 5.93 3.02
C ASP A 68 26.41 6.40 4.17
N ILE A 69 25.74 7.54 3.97
CA ILE A 69 24.83 8.11 4.98
C ILE A 69 23.59 7.23 5.13
N ALA A 70 23.00 6.78 4.03
CA ALA A 70 21.97 5.74 4.00
C ALA A 70 21.93 5.11 2.62
N SER A 71 21.76 3.79 2.56
CA SER A 71 21.69 3.03 1.31
C SER A 71 20.35 2.33 1.10
N ILE A 72 19.55 2.16 2.17
CA ILE A 72 18.27 1.45 2.16
C ILE A 72 17.26 2.21 3.03
N GLU A 73 16.03 2.32 2.54
CA GLU A 73 14.84 2.75 3.29
C GLU A 73 13.86 1.58 3.39
N ILE A 74 13.32 1.35 4.59
CA ILE A 74 12.24 0.39 4.84
C ILE A 74 11.13 1.10 5.61
N ASP A 75 9.93 1.07 5.04
CA ASP A 75 8.74 1.67 5.61
C ASP A 75 7.79 0.59 6.07
N TYR A 76 7.29 0.73 7.29
CA TYR A 76 6.21 -0.09 7.82
C TYR A 76 4.95 0.74 7.94
N TYR A 77 3.80 0.20 7.56
CA TYR A 77 2.54 0.89 7.74
C TYR A 77 1.43 -0.05 8.18
N ALA A 78 0.50 0.49 8.95
CA ALA A 78 -0.73 -0.19 9.32
C ALA A 78 -1.85 0.84 9.51
N GLY A 79 -3.08 0.47 9.14
CA GLY A 79 -4.19 1.39 9.18
C GLY A 79 -5.56 0.76 9.01
N ILE A 80 -6.56 1.64 9.00
CA ILE A 80 -7.95 1.32 8.70
C ILE A 80 -8.49 2.24 7.62
N ALA A 81 -9.31 1.69 6.74
CA ALA A 81 -9.95 2.44 5.66
C ALA A 81 -11.47 2.18 5.58
N PRO A 82 -12.26 2.62 6.59
CA PRO A 82 -13.70 2.43 6.59
C PRO A 82 -14.40 3.36 5.58
N THR A 83 -15.54 2.91 5.06
CA THR A 83 -16.44 3.77 4.27
C THR A 83 -17.73 4.03 5.04
N TRP A 84 -18.11 5.30 5.19
CA TRP A 84 -19.32 5.71 5.88
C TRP A 84 -20.07 6.77 5.09
N GLN A 85 -21.35 6.52 4.81
CA GLN A 85 -22.23 7.39 4.02
C GLN A 85 -21.62 7.83 2.67
N GLY A 86 -20.90 6.92 2.01
CA GLY A 86 -20.25 7.18 0.72
C GLY A 86 -18.91 7.93 0.81
N ILE A 87 -18.46 8.31 2.00
CA ILE A 87 -17.13 8.88 2.24
C ILE A 87 -16.20 7.76 2.68
N SER A 88 -15.08 7.60 1.99
CA SER A 88 -14.02 6.66 2.34
C SER A 88 -12.97 7.37 3.17
N PHE A 89 -12.70 6.85 4.37
CA PHE A 89 -11.66 7.34 5.26
C PHE A 89 -10.40 6.50 5.13
N ASP A 90 -9.26 7.05 5.54
CA ASP A 90 -7.96 6.39 5.59
C ASP A 90 -7.22 6.92 6.82
N ILE A 91 -6.92 6.04 7.77
CA ILE A 91 -6.19 6.38 8.99
C ILE A 91 -5.07 5.37 9.14
N ALA A 92 -3.82 5.83 9.12
CA ALA A 92 -2.66 4.94 9.10
C ALA A 92 -1.51 5.48 9.96
N GLY A 93 -0.81 4.61 10.65
CA GLY A 93 0.53 4.88 11.14
C GLY A 93 1.56 4.43 10.11
N LEU A 94 2.61 5.22 9.91
CA LEU A 94 3.76 4.91 9.07
C LEU A 94 5.02 5.04 9.93
N TYR A 95 5.95 4.11 9.76
CA TYR A 95 7.24 4.13 10.43
C TYR A 95 8.34 3.92 9.40
N TYR A 96 9.11 4.97 9.17
CA TYR A 96 10.22 5.02 8.22
C TYR A 96 11.47 4.59 8.94
N THR A 97 12.26 3.71 8.33
CA THR A 97 13.53 3.24 8.89
C THR A 97 14.65 3.22 7.88
N TYR A 98 15.87 3.50 8.33
CA TYR A 98 17.06 3.50 7.47
C TYR A 98 18.14 2.58 8.04
N PRO A 99 18.03 1.24 7.83
CA PRO A 99 18.95 0.28 8.43
C PRO A 99 20.40 0.51 8.01
N GLY A 100 21.29 0.61 9.00
CA GLY A 100 22.72 0.80 8.75
C GLY A 100 23.11 2.21 8.31
N ALA A 101 22.18 3.16 8.36
CA ALA A 101 22.47 4.55 8.11
C ALA A 101 23.47 5.12 9.14
N TYR A 102 24.39 5.96 8.66
CA TYR A 102 25.32 6.70 9.49
C TYR A 102 24.66 7.98 9.97
N ASP A 103 24.12 7.97 11.20
CA ASP A 103 23.46 9.12 11.81
C ASP A 103 24.07 9.47 13.18
N PRO A 104 25.16 10.27 13.21
CA PRO A 104 25.83 10.65 14.45
C PRO A 104 25.13 11.79 15.20
N ALA A 105 24.07 12.39 14.64
CA ALA A 105 23.47 13.64 15.14
C ALA A 105 21.93 13.67 15.15
N GLY A 106 21.24 12.63 14.69
CA GLY A 106 19.81 12.46 14.77
C GLY A 106 19.41 10.99 14.72
N ASN A 107 18.11 10.74 14.66
CA ASN A 107 17.58 9.45 14.24
C ASN A 107 16.80 9.68 12.93
N PHE A 108 17.29 9.10 11.83
CA PHE A 108 16.57 9.13 10.56
C PHE A 108 15.26 8.35 10.60
N ASP A 109 15.07 7.45 11.57
CA ASP A 109 13.82 6.73 11.74
C ASP A 109 12.75 7.65 12.33
N TYR A 110 11.56 7.65 11.74
CA TYR A 110 10.47 8.49 12.24
C TYR A 110 9.08 7.89 12.02
N PHE A 111 8.15 8.32 12.88
CA PHE A 111 6.73 7.95 12.81
C PHE A 111 5.90 9.08 12.20
N GLU A 112 4.93 8.72 11.37
CA GLU A 112 3.96 9.64 10.79
C GLU A 112 2.55 9.05 10.91
N LEU A 113 1.61 9.86 11.39
CA LEU A 113 0.18 9.57 11.36
C LEU A 113 -0.45 10.18 10.12
N LYS A 114 -1.03 9.34 9.28
CA LYS A 114 -1.87 9.73 8.16
C LYS A 114 -3.34 9.72 8.56
N THR A 115 -4.07 10.75 8.15
CA THR A 115 -5.53 10.80 8.19
C THR A 115 -6.06 11.35 6.87
N GLY A 116 -7.06 10.74 6.28
CA GLY A 116 -7.60 11.14 4.99
C GLY A 116 -9.07 10.81 4.85
N ALA A 117 -9.72 11.54 3.96
CA ALA A 117 -11.10 11.32 3.57
C ALA A 117 -11.25 11.60 2.08
N SER A 118 -12.06 10.79 1.40
CA SER A 118 -12.35 10.96 -0.01
C SER A 118 -13.82 10.65 -0.31
N TYR A 119 -14.34 11.32 -1.33
CA TYR A 119 -15.70 11.13 -1.80
C TYR A 119 -15.72 11.09 -3.33
N THR A 120 -16.39 10.08 -3.86
CA THR A 120 -16.57 9.87 -5.30
C THR A 120 -17.97 10.33 -5.70
N PHE A 121 -18.05 11.43 -6.45
CA PHE A 121 -19.32 12.02 -6.87
C PHE A 121 -19.95 11.24 -8.03
N ASN A 122 -19.12 10.74 -8.93
CA ASN A 122 -19.48 9.92 -10.08
C ASN A 122 -18.24 9.13 -10.53
N GLU A 123 -18.38 8.30 -11.57
CA GLU A 123 -17.29 7.49 -12.12
C GLU A 123 -16.09 8.30 -12.64
N ALA A 124 -16.22 9.63 -12.77
CA ALA A 124 -15.21 10.51 -13.33
C ALA A 124 -14.51 11.40 -12.29
N LEU A 125 -15.08 11.58 -11.09
CA LEU A 125 -14.60 12.55 -10.11
C LEU A 125 -14.62 12.01 -8.68
N THR A 126 -13.41 11.86 -8.15
CA THR A 126 -13.14 11.67 -6.72
C THR A 126 -12.40 12.88 -6.18
N LEU A 127 -12.90 13.45 -5.08
CA LEU A 127 -12.19 14.44 -4.30
C LEU A 127 -11.67 13.79 -3.02
N GLY A 128 -10.38 13.99 -2.74
CA GLY A 128 -9.76 13.50 -1.51
C GLY A 128 -8.90 14.55 -0.84
N VAL A 129 -8.87 14.49 0.48
CA VAL A 129 -7.93 15.22 1.35
C VAL A 129 -7.18 14.20 2.19
N ALA A 130 -5.89 14.43 2.39
CA ALA A 130 -5.07 13.67 3.32
C ALA A 130 -4.17 14.62 4.10
N ASN A 131 -3.99 14.34 5.38
CA ASN A 131 -3.10 14.99 6.31
C ASN A 131 -2.11 13.97 6.83
N TYR A 132 -0.89 14.42 7.04
CA TYR A 132 0.21 13.65 7.58
C TYR A 132 0.78 14.46 8.73
N TRP A 133 0.85 13.87 9.91
CA TRP A 133 1.37 14.49 11.12
C TRP A 133 2.48 13.62 11.69
N SER A 134 3.64 14.22 11.92
CA SER A 134 4.80 13.53 12.47
C SER A 134 5.25 14.29 13.73
N PRO A 135 5.27 13.63 14.90
CA PRO A 135 5.75 14.26 16.14
C PRO A 135 7.25 14.56 16.11
N GLU A 136 8.01 13.70 15.44
CA GLU A 136 9.44 13.85 15.21
C GLU A 136 9.66 13.58 13.72
N PHE A 137 9.97 14.61 12.93
CA PHE A 137 10.23 14.45 11.50
C PHE A 137 11.71 14.14 11.23
N PHE A 138 11.98 13.54 10.07
CA PHE A 138 13.31 13.11 9.60
C PHE A 138 14.48 13.95 10.16
N GLY A 139 15.44 13.28 10.81
CA GLY A 139 16.63 13.91 11.39
C GLY A 139 16.35 14.78 12.62
N GLU A 140 15.34 14.43 13.43
CA GLU A 140 14.94 15.16 14.66
C GLU A 140 14.62 16.65 14.42
N THR A 141 14.00 16.96 13.28
CA THR A 141 13.65 18.34 12.91
C THR A 141 12.41 18.86 13.68
N GLY A 142 11.81 18.04 14.56
CA GLY A 142 10.60 18.35 15.34
C GLY A 142 9.29 18.08 14.61
N ASP A 143 8.18 18.65 15.13
CA ASP A 143 6.82 18.46 14.62
C ASP A 143 6.66 18.90 13.15
N ALA A 144 6.05 18.05 12.31
CA ALA A 144 5.70 18.38 10.94
C ALA A 144 4.24 18.03 10.61
N THR A 145 3.55 18.93 9.89
CA THR A 145 2.20 18.67 9.36
C THR A 145 2.17 18.96 7.86
N ARG A 146 1.62 18.03 7.06
CA ARG A 146 1.42 18.20 5.63
C ARG A 146 0.01 17.82 5.21
N SER A 147 -0.64 18.70 4.45
CA SER A 147 -1.92 18.42 3.80
C SER A 147 -1.74 18.26 2.30
N SER A 148 -2.46 17.32 1.69
CA SER A 148 -2.52 17.14 0.23
C SER A 148 -3.97 16.99 -0.21
N SER A 149 -4.34 17.68 -1.29
CA SER A 149 -5.59 17.49 -2.00
C SER A 149 -5.32 16.86 -3.36
N ARG A 150 -6.14 15.87 -3.73
CA ARG A 150 -6.00 15.17 -5.02
C ARG A 150 -7.35 15.06 -5.72
N PRO A 151 -7.58 15.84 -6.79
CA PRO A 151 -8.56 15.48 -7.80
C PRO A 151 -7.91 14.49 -8.77
N ASN A 152 -8.50 13.31 -8.97
CA ASN A 152 -8.00 12.35 -9.96
C ASN A 152 -8.82 12.43 -11.26
N THR A 153 -8.15 12.66 -12.39
CA THR A 153 -8.69 12.49 -13.75
C THR A 153 -7.84 11.45 -14.48
N ARG A 154 -8.33 10.19 -14.50
CA ARG A 154 -7.83 8.99 -15.20
C ARG A 154 -6.36 8.59 -14.99
N SER A 155 -6.18 7.40 -14.40
CA SER A 155 -4.92 6.75 -14.01
C SER A 155 -4.04 6.33 -15.18
N LEU A 156 -2.73 6.54 -15.03
CA LEU A 156 -1.68 5.85 -15.78
C LEU A 156 -1.55 4.40 -15.28
N ALA A 157 -1.18 3.48 -16.17
CA ALA A 157 -1.13 2.04 -15.91
C ALA A 157 0.03 1.66 -14.96
N SER A 158 -0.29 0.95 -13.87
CA SER A 158 0.66 0.19 -13.05
C SER A 158 0.44 -1.31 -13.31
N CYS A 159 1.51 -2.07 -13.50
CA CYS A 159 1.43 -3.53 -13.65
C CYS A 159 1.49 -4.17 -12.25
N SER A 160 0.39 -4.80 -11.82
CA SER A 160 0.29 -5.51 -10.53
C SER A 160 0.08 -7.01 -10.78
N ILE A 161 0.93 -7.87 -10.21
CA ILE A 161 0.68 -9.33 -10.17
C ILE A 161 -0.08 -9.64 -8.88
N SER A 162 -1.38 -9.89 -8.99
CA SER A 162 -2.23 -10.33 -7.88
C SER A 162 -2.33 -11.85 -7.89
N SER A 163 -1.76 -12.52 -6.90
CA SER A 163 -2.03 -13.93 -6.64
C SER A 163 -3.23 -14.06 -5.72
N ARG A 164 -4.41 -14.34 -6.28
CA ARG A 164 -5.56 -14.80 -5.48
C ARG A 164 -5.25 -16.21 -4.97
N PRO A 165 -5.38 -16.51 -3.66
CA PRO A 165 -5.36 -17.90 -3.23
C PRO A 165 -6.55 -18.61 -3.88
N ALA A 166 -6.27 -19.71 -4.58
CA ALA A 166 -7.29 -20.52 -5.20
C ALA A 166 -8.21 -21.08 -4.10
N SER A 167 -9.48 -20.69 -4.11
CA SER A 167 -10.50 -21.37 -3.31
C SER A 167 -10.69 -22.77 -3.89
N ALA A 168 -9.96 -23.75 -3.38
CA ALA A 168 -10.23 -25.16 -3.61
C ALA A 168 -11.50 -25.54 -2.84
N ALA A 169 -12.67 -25.17 -3.38
CA ALA A 169 -13.93 -25.75 -2.96
C ALA A 169 -14.09 -27.10 -3.68
N GLY A 170 -13.56 -28.17 -3.08
CA GLY A 170 -13.90 -29.52 -3.47
C GLY A 170 -15.37 -29.79 -3.15
N SER A 171 -16.19 -30.11 -4.16
CA SER A 171 -17.47 -30.78 -3.93
C SER A 171 -17.35 -32.25 -4.29
N VAL A 172 -17.14 -33.09 -3.28
CA VAL A 172 -17.42 -34.53 -3.39
C VAL A 172 -18.95 -34.68 -3.41
N GLY A 173 -19.52 -34.82 -4.60
CA GLY A 173 -20.93 -35.13 -4.82
C GLY A 173 -21.14 -36.63 -4.97
N SER A 174 -21.42 -37.30 -3.86
CA SER A 174 -21.99 -38.66 -3.84
C SER A 174 -23.45 -38.61 -4.29
N GLY A 175 -23.81 -39.27 -5.40
CA GLY A 175 -25.19 -39.35 -5.86
C GLY A 175 -25.34 -40.34 -7.02
N ARG A 176 -25.99 -41.46 -6.76
CA ARG A 176 -26.12 -42.64 -7.63
C ARG A 176 -26.98 -42.34 -8.85
N ASN A 177 -26.50 -42.67 -10.05
CA ASN A 177 -27.32 -42.78 -11.25
C ASN A 177 -28.12 -44.09 -11.22
N SER A 178 -29.43 -44.01 -11.46
CA SER A 178 -30.22 -45.15 -11.94
C SER A 178 -31.17 -44.67 -13.05
N PRO A 179 -31.40 -45.47 -14.12
CA PRO A 179 -31.86 -44.96 -15.40
C PRO A 179 -33.39 -44.99 -15.52
N THR A 180 -33.94 -43.99 -16.21
CA THR A 180 -35.36 -43.90 -16.59
C THR A 180 -35.66 -44.77 -17.81
N THR A 181 -36.64 -45.68 -17.70
CA THR A 181 -37.34 -46.30 -18.83
C THR A 181 -38.62 -45.51 -19.17
N PRO A 182 -39.02 -45.37 -20.46
CA PRO A 182 -40.28 -44.74 -20.84
C PRO A 182 -41.39 -45.79 -21.01
N SER A 183 -42.55 -45.60 -20.38
CA SER A 183 -43.76 -46.41 -20.62
C SER A 183 -44.76 -45.65 -21.48
N GLY A 184 -45.25 -46.29 -22.55
CA GLY A 184 -46.26 -45.78 -23.47
C GLY A 184 -47.69 -45.75 -22.92
N MET A 185 -48.58 -45.19 -23.76
CA MET A 185 -50.05 -45.09 -23.64
C MET A 185 -50.75 -46.47 -23.47
N PRO A 186 -52.04 -46.55 -23.06
CA PRO A 186 -53.24 -46.25 -23.91
C PRO A 186 -54.39 -45.59 -23.08
N ALA A 187 -55.60 -45.24 -23.53
CA ALA A 187 -56.37 -45.33 -24.77
C ALA A 187 -57.30 -44.09 -24.83
#